data_AF-R0BLX2-F1
#
_entry.id   AF-R0BLX2-F1
#
_cell.length_a   1.000
_cell.length_b   1.000
_cell.length_c   1.000
_cell.angle_alpha   90.00
_cell.angle_beta   90.00
_cell.angle_gamma   90.00
#
_symmetry.space_group_name_H-M   'P 1'
#
loop_
_entity.id
_entity.type
_entity.pdbx_description
1 polymer ?
#
loop_
_entity_poly.entity_id
_entity_poly.type
_entity_poly.pdbx_seq_one_letter_code
_entity_poly.pdbx_strand_id
1 'polypeptide(L)'
;MYINGHFYYAYKFGIVTNGLGIVRDISFYSKDLLTAHPDIVIAKKLDYPDEDKSLAGSKALIPVLKDFFEKHPIIHPKAFLGDAAFDSIEIYKYLLQVAPFNQAYIPLKNKLKIEGIDYSVNEEGIPFCPNNSSPLMRREGSKTHLRCGLPTIKYVCPKMKWEYNKETKTKRRGCHCGNPCTSSSYGRIIYVYPEKNLRAYPGTVRDTAE
;
A
#
# COMPACT_ATOMS: atom_id res chain seq x y z
N MET A 1 29.35 -11.00 -22.10
CA MET A 1 28.08 -11.45 -21.49
C MET A 1 27.23 -12.03 -22.62
N TYR A 2 27.03 -13.35 -22.64
CA TYR A 2 26.19 -14.00 -23.65
C TYR A 2 24.75 -13.98 -23.15
N ILE A 3 23.87 -13.25 -23.84
CA ILE A 3 22.45 -13.17 -23.52
C ILE A 3 21.74 -14.01 -24.58
N ASN A 4 21.52 -15.29 -24.26
CA ASN A 4 20.52 -16.08 -24.96
C ASN A 4 19.31 -16.16 -24.03
N GLY A 5 18.13 -15.76 -24.52
CA GLY A 5 16.96 -15.35 -23.75
C GLY A 5 16.30 -16.40 -22.83
N HIS A 6 17.01 -17.49 -22.55
CA HIS A 6 16.55 -18.61 -21.73
C HIS A 6 17.49 -18.95 -20.55
N PHE A 7 18.75 -18.46 -20.53
CA PHE A 7 19.73 -18.82 -19.50
C PHE A 7 20.60 -17.62 -19.08
N TYR A 8 20.63 -17.31 -17.79
CA TYR A 8 21.49 -16.26 -17.25
C TYR A 8 22.12 -16.66 -15.91
N TYR A 9 23.42 -16.95 -15.93
CA TYR A 9 24.26 -17.04 -14.74
C TYR A 9 24.85 -15.66 -14.47
N ALA A 10 24.21 -14.88 -13.61
CA ALA A 10 24.81 -13.65 -13.13
C ALA A 10 24.53 -13.39 -11.67
N TYR A 11 25.45 -12.61 -11.10
CA TYR A 11 25.30 -12.07 -9.78
C TYR A 11 24.12 -11.10 -9.74
N LYS A 12 23.16 -11.42 -8.86
CA LYS A 12 22.06 -10.52 -8.54
C LYS A 12 22.43 -9.70 -7.30
N PHE A 13 21.97 -8.47 -7.29
CA PHE A 13 22.08 -7.58 -6.14
C PHE A 13 20.83 -6.71 -6.08
N GLY A 14 20.49 -6.25 -4.88
CA GLY A 14 19.52 -5.20 -4.64
C GLY A 14 20.22 -3.86 -4.51
N ILE A 15 19.62 -2.81 -5.07
CA ILE A 15 20.04 -1.43 -4.83
C ILE A 15 18.93 -0.72 -4.07
N VAL A 16 19.26 -0.08 -2.96
CA VAL A 16 18.38 0.86 -2.26
C VAL A 16 18.79 2.27 -2.65
N THR A 17 17.84 3.07 -3.13
CA THR A 17 18.04 4.48 -3.47
C THR A 17 17.12 5.38 -2.64
N ASN A 18 17.43 6.66 -2.56
CA ASN A 18 16.48 7.67 -2.06
C ASN A 18 15.56 8.15 -3.20
N GLY A 19 14.60 9.03 -2.88
CA GLY A 19 13.68 9.60 -3.89
C GLY A 19 14.33 10.44 -5.01
N LEU A 20 15.64 10.73 -4.91
CA LEU A 20 16.41 11.40 -5.97
C LEU A 20 17.23 10.40 -6.83
N GLY A 21 17.11 9.10 -6.58
CA GLY A 21 17.88 8.06 -7.25
C GLY A 21 19.32 7.92 -6.75
N ILE A 22 19.70 8.59 -5.65
CA ILE A 22 21.03 8.44 -5.06
C ILE A 22 21.11 7.11 -4.33
N VAL A 23 22.11 6.29 -4.70
CA VAL A 23 22.37 4.99 -4.08
C VAL A 23 22.70 5.16 -2.60
N ARG A 24 22.01 4.38 -1.76
CA ARG A 24 22.18 4.34 -0.31
C ARG A 24 22.79 3.04 0.18
N ASP A 25 22.46 1.92 -0.45
CA ASP A 25 23.05 0.61 -0.16
C ASP A 25 22.99 -0.29 -1.40
N ILE A 26 23.95 -1.20 -1.50
CA ILE A 26 24.00 -2.26 -2.51
C ILE A 26 24.18 -3.57 -1.75
N SER A 27 23.23 -4.48 -1.91
CA SER A 27 23.19 -5.76 -1.22
C SER A 27 23.28 -6.91 -2.23
N PHE A 28 24.39 -7.65 -2.22
CA PHE A 28 24.59 -8.80 -3.09
C PHE A 28 23.81 -10.01 -2.58
N TYR A 29 23.13 -10.72 -3.47
CA TYR A 29 22.40 -11.95 -3.11
C TYR A 29 23.39 -13.13 -3.04
N SER A 30 24.33 -13.03 -2.10
CA SER A 30 25.38 -14.02 -1.84
C SER A 30 24.84 -15.19 -1.01
N LYS A 31 25.65 -16.26 -0.90
CA LYS A 31 25.35 -17.35 0.04
C LYS A 31 25.24 -16.84 1.48
N ASP A 32 26.09 -15.88 1.85
CA ASP A 32 26.09 -15.32 3.21
C ASP A 32 24.78 -14.61 3.53
N LEU A 33 24.22 -13.84 2.58
CA LEU A 33 22.91 -13.21 2.74
C LEU A 33 21.79 -14.26 2.92
N LEU A 34 21.84 -15.34 2.15
CA LEU A 34 20.88 -16.44 2.26
C LEU A 34 21.04 -17.21 3.59
N THR A 35 22.24 -17.29 4.13
CA THR A 35 22.50 -17.89 5.44
C THR A 35 22.04 -16.97 6.58
N ALA A 36 22.21 -15.66 6.45
CA ALA A 36 21.75 -14.68 7.42
C ALA A 36 20.22 -14.56 7.47
N HIS A 37 19.54 -14.76 6.34
CA HIS A 37 18.09 -14.69 6.20
C HIS A 37 17.50 -16.05 5.78
N PRO A 38 17.40 -17.02 6.71
CA PRO A 38 16.91 -18.36 6.41
C PRO A 38 15.41 -18.41 6.04
N ASP A 39 14.68 -17.32 6.25
CA ASP A 39 13.31 -17.09 5.79
C ASP A 39 13.20 -17.00 4.26
N ILE A 40 14.32 -16.79 3.55
CA ILE A 40 14.37 -16.79 2.09
C ILE A 40 14.27 -18.24 1.56
N VAL A 41 13.05 -18.68 1.25
CA VAL A 41 12.84 -19.99 0.61
C VAL A 41 13.17 -19.92 -0.88
N ILE A 42 14.33 -20.47 -1.26
CA ILE A 42 14.69 -20.74 -2.66
C ILE A 42 14.10 -22.10 -3.04
N ALA A 43 13.14 -22.09 -3.97
CA ALA A 43 12.60 -23.33 -4.52
C ALA A 43 13.63 -23.89 -5.52
N LYS A 44 14.58 -24.68 -5.02
CA LYS A 44 15.50 -25.43 -5.86
C LYS A 44 14.75 -26.60 -6.47
N LYS A 45 14.60 -26.59 -7.79
CA LYS A 45 14.18 -27.79 -8.52
C LYS A 45 15.43 -28.64 -8.75
N LEU A 46 15.60 -29.67 -7.93
CA LEU A 46 16.81 -30.50 -7.87
C LEU A 46 17.10 -31.25 -9.19
N ASP A 47 16.06 -31.53 -9.98
CA ASP A 47 16.18 -32.41 -11.14
C ASP A 47 16.61 -31.68 -12.42
N TYR A 48 16.52 -30.35 -12.45
CA TYR A 48 16.89 -29.54 -13.62
C TYR A 48 17.54 -28.22 -13.19
N PRO A 49 18.88 -28.07 -13.27
CA PRO A 49 19.54 -26.79 -12.97
C PRO A 49 19.05 -25.65 -13.86
N ASP A 50 18.55 -25.98 -15.05
CA ASP A 50 17.91 -25.08 -16.02
C ASP A 50 16.58 -24.48 -15.52
N GLU A 51 15.92 -25.13 -14.56
CA GLU A 51 14.70 -24.66 -13.93
C GLU A 51 14.94 -24.00 -12.56
N ASP A 52 16.19 -23.90 -12.11
CA ASP A 52 16.53 -23.29 -10.82
C ASP A 52 16.32 -21.78 -10.91
N LYS A 53 15.10 -21.36 -10.57
CA LYS A 53 14.72 -19.94 -10.58
C LYS A 53 15.49 -19.22 -9.49
N SER A 54 16.51 -18.50 -9.92
CA SER A 54 17.23 -17.52 -9.11
C SER A 54 16.28 -16.63 -8.28
N LEU A 55 16.70 -16.26 -7.07
CA LEU A 55 15.90 -15.52 -6.09
C LEU A 55 15.08 -14.39 -6.72
N ALA A 56 13.77 -14.40 -6.49
CA ALA A 56 12.85 -13.38 -6.96
C ALA A 56 13.04 -12.08 -6.17
N GLY A 57 13.02 -10.92 -6.85
CA GLY A 57 13.23 -9.62 -6.20
C GLY A 57 12.27 -9.35 -5.05
N SER A 58 11.00 -9.79 -5.17
CA SER A 58 10.00 -9.63 -4.11
C SER A 58 10.32 -10.42 -2.83
N LYS A 59 11.01 -11.56 -2.94
CA LYS A 59 11.48 -12.34 -1.78
C LYS A 59 12.71 -11.72 -1.12
N ALA A 60 13.52 -11.01 -1.89
CA ALA A 60 14.73 -10.36 -1.39
C ALA A 60 14.45 -9.00 -0.73
N LEU A 61 13.32 -8.36 -1.03
CA LEU A 61 13.03 -7.00 -0.59
C LEU A 61 13.09 -6.82 0.93
N ILE A 62 12.36 -7.66 1.68
CA ILE A 62 12.29 -7.54 3.15
C ILE A 62 13.67 -7.75 3.79
N PRO A 63 14.43 -8.81 3.48
CA PRO A 63 15.81 -8.98 3.94
C PRO A 63 16.71 -7.77 3.65
N VAL A 64 16.69 -7.28 2.41
CA VAL A 64 17.50 -6.12 2.00
C VAL A 64 17.13 -4.88 2.81
N LEU A 65 15.84 -4.63 3.04
CA LEU A 65 15.40 -3.49 3.86
C LEU A 65 15.78 -3.65 5.34
N LYS A 66 15.68 -4.86 5.91
CA LYS A 66 16.12 -5.13 7.29
C LYS A 66 17.61 -4.81 7.45
N ASP A 67 18.45 -5.36 6.58
CA ASP A 67 19.90 -5.13 6.61
C ASP A 67 20.22 -3.66 6.40
N PHE A 68 19.51 -2.98 5.49
CA PHE A 68 19.67 -1.56 5.25
C PHE A 68 19.40 -0.72 6.50
N PHE A 69 18.28 -0.95 7.20
CA PHE A 69 17.94 -0.18 8.40
C PHE A 69 18.84 -0.52 9.59
N GLU A 70 19.34 -1.74 9.69
CA GLU A 70 20.33 -2.12 10.70
C GLU A 70 21.67 -1.41 10.47
N LYS A 71 22.15 -1.37 9.22
CA LYS A 71 23.37 -0.63 8.83
C LYS A 71 23.21 0.89 8.98
N HIS A 72 22.00 1.41 8.76
CA HIS A 72 21.73 2.84 8.69
C HIS A 72 20.61 3.29 9.64
N PRO A 73 20.79 3.18 10.96
CA PRO A 73 19.73 3.42 11.95
C PRO A 73 19.23 4.88 12.00
N ILE A 74 19.98 5.82 11.44
CA ILE A 74 19.59 7.24 11.38
C ILE A 74 18.65 7.55 10.21
N ILE A 75 18.52 6.66 9.22
CA ILE A 75 17.70 6.89 8.03
C ILE A 75 16.25 6.50 8.32
N HIS A 76 15.37 7.49 8.33
CA HIS A 76 13.94 7.33 8.62
C HIS A 76 13.09 7.81 7.43
N PRO A 77 12.93 6.98 6.40
CA PRO A 77 12.14 7.34 5.22
C PRO A 77 10.65 7.32 5.56
N LYS A 78 9.88 8.25 4.97
CA LYS A 78 8.43 8.33 5.20
C LYS A 78 7.62 7.48 4.23
N ALA A 79 8.11 7.33 3.01
CA ALA A 79 7.43 6.66 1.92
C ALA A 79 8.36 5.64 1.26
N PHE A 80 7.78 4.51 0.86
CA PHE A 80 8.41 3.50 0.03
C PHE A 80 7.89 3.60 -1.39
N LEU A 81 8.78 3.57 -2.38
CA LEU A 81 8.44 3.49 -3.80
C LEU A 81 8.92 2.15 -4.33
N GLY A 82 8.05 1.44 -5.05
CA GLY A 82 8.37 0.11 -5.56
C GLY A 82 7.60 -0.24 -6.82
N ASP A 83 8.10 -1.24 -7.54
CA ASP A 83 7.46 -1.74 -8.74
C ASP A 83 6.31 -2.72 -8.43
N ALA A 84 5.48 -3.01 -9.44
CA ALA A 84 4.31 -3.88 -9.30
C ALA A 84 4.63 -5.31 -8.83
N ALA A 85 5.86 -5.80 -9.00
CA ALA A 85 6.27 -7.11 -8.48
C ALA A 85 6.28 -7.16 -6.94
N PHE A 86 6.30 -6.01 -6.26
CA PHE A 86 6.20 -5.92 -4.80
C PHE A 86 4.75 -5.86 -4.29
N ASP A 87 3.74 -5.98 -5.17
CA ASP A 87 2.33 -5.98 -4.78
C ASP A 87 1.92 -7.31 -4.09
N SER A 88 2.31 -7.47 -2.83
CA SER A 88 1.97 -8.62 -1.99
C SER A 88 1.55 -8.17 -0.59
N ILE A 89 0.57 -8.86 0.01
CA ILE A 89 0.05 -8.53 1.35
C ILE A 89 1.17 -8.55 2.40
N GLU A 90 2.09 -9.51 2.29
CA GLU A 90 3.22 -9.67 3.20
C GLU A 90 4.17 -8.46 3.16
N ILE A 91 4.49 -7.97 1.95
CA ILE A 91 5.32 -6.78 1.78
C ILE A 91 4.66 -5.55 2.39
N TYR A 92 3.37 -5.30 2.13
CA TYR A 92 2.68 -4.16 2.75
C TYR A 92 2.63 -4.25 4.28
N LYS A 93 2.43 -5.46 4.84
CA LYS A 93 2.46 -5.65 6.29
C LYS A 93 3.81 -5.26 6.87
N TYR A 94 4.91 -5.74 6.28
CA TYR A 94 6.24 -5.36 6.72
C TYR A 94 6.47 -3.85 6.57
N LEU A 95 6.19 -3.27 5.40
CA LEU A 95 6.45 -1.86 5.12
C LEU A 95 5.69 -0.92 6.05
N LEU A 96 4.42 -1.19 6.34
CA LEU A 96 3.53 -0.25 7.04
C LEU A 96 3.35 -0.54 8.54
N GLN A 97 3.77 -1.71 9.02
CA GLN A 97 3.59 -2.11 10.42
C GLN A 97 4.91 -2.41 11.14
N VAL A 98 6.00 -2.68 10.40
CA VAL A 98 7.29 -3.07 10.97
C VAL A 98 8.38 -2.07 10.60
N ALA A 99 8.51 -1.75 9.32
CA ALA A 99 9.48 -0.80 8.81
C ALA A 99 9.06 0.65 9.13
N PRO A 100 9.99 1.63 9.07
CA PRO A 100 9.72 3.03 9.44
C PRO A 100 8.86 3.81 8.43
N PHE A 101 8.22 3.14 7.46
CA PHE A 101 7.41 3.82 6.43
C PHE A 101 5.97 4.05 6.89
N ASN A 102 5.42 5.18 6.47
CA ASN A 102 4.01 5.51 6.68
C ASN A 102 3.15 5.29 5.43
N GLN A 103 3.80 5.25 4.25
CA GLN A 103 3.14 5.16 2.95
C GLN A 103 3.93 4.22 2.03
N ALA A 104 3.23 3.46 1.20
CA ALA A 104 3.84 2.63 0.17
C ALA A 104 3.18 2.88 -1.20
N TYR A 105 3.97 3.38 -2.14
CA TYR A 105 3.63 3.63 -3.53
C TYR A 105 4.12 2.46 -4.37
N ILE A 106 3.23 1.47 -4.55
CA ILE A 106 3.51 0.23 -5.29
C ILE A 106 2.34 0.01 -6.25
N PRO A 107 2.54 0.02 -7.58
CA PRO A 107 1.47 -0.25 -8.54
C PRO A 107 0.81 -1.61 -8.30
N LEU A 108 -0.50 -1.71 -8.57
CA LEU A 108 -1.21 -2.97 -8.43
C LEU A 108 -0.83 -3.92 -9.57
N LYS A 109 -0.40 -5.14 -9.24
CA LYS A 109 -0.17 -6.20 -10.22
C LYS A 109 -1.47 -6.78 -10.75
N ASN A 110 -2.44 -6.94 -9.85
CA ASN A 110 -3.77 -7.47 -10.14
C ASN A 110 -4.84 -6.54 -9.55
N LYS A 111 -6.02 -6.49 -10.17
CA LYS A 111 -7.16 -5.70 -9.68
C LYS A 111 -7.45 -5.97 -8.19
N LEU A 112 -7.84 -4.92 -7.47
CA LEU A 112 -8.28 -5.05 -6.09
C LEU A 112 -9.57 -5.86 -6.03
N LYS A 113 -9.59 -6.83 -5.12
CA LYS A 113 -10.81 -7.54 -4.73
C LYS A 113 -11.06 -7.20 -3.27
N ILE A 114 -12.10 -6.42 -2.99
CA ILE A 114 -12.54 -6.10 -1.64
C ILE A 114 -13.83 -6.89 -1.41
N GLU A 115 -13.75 -7.94 -0.61
CA GLU A 115 -14.88 -8.80 -0.26
C GLU A 115 -15.49 -8.40 1.09
N GLY A 116 -16.78 -8.68 1.28
CA GLY A 116 -17.46 -8.49 2.57
C GLY A 116 -17.81 -7.04 2.94
N ILE A 117 -17.93 -6.15 1.95
CA ILE A 117 -18.39 -4.76 2.14
C ILE A 117 -19.81 -4.57 1.59
N ASP A 118 -20.60 -3.70 2.21
CA ASP A 118 -21.98 -3.36 1.83
C ASP A 118 -22.06 -2.21 0.80
N TYR A 119 -20.95 -1.91 0.12
CA TYR A 119 -20.81 -0.87 -0.88
C TYR A 119 -19.89 -1.32 -2.02
N SER A 120 -20.02 -0.70 -3.19
CA SER A 120 -19.09 -0.90 -4.29
C SER A 120 -17.92 0.08 -4.20
N VAL A 121 -16.77 -0.32 -4.73
CA VAL A 121 -15.55 0.50 -4.85
C VAL A 121 -15.07 0.52 -6.30
N ASN A 122 -14.37 1.57 -6.70
CA ASN A 122 -13.67 1.63 -7.98
C ASN A 122 -12.33 0.87 -7.94
N GLU A 123 -11.55 0.96 -9.03
CA GLU A 123 -10.28 0.25 -9.17
C GLU A 123 -9.21 0.72 -8.15
N GLU A 124 -9.37 1.95 -7.67
CA GLU A 124 -8.52 2.61 -6.67
C GLU A 124 -8.98 2.34 -5.22
N GLY A 125 -10.09 1.61 -5.02
CA GLY A 125 -10.65 1.32 -3.69
C GLY A 125 -11.47 2.48 -3.10
N ILE A 126 -11.85 3.48 -3.89
CA ILE A 126 -12.73 4.58 -3.46
C ILE A 126 -14.19 4.11 -3.55
N PRO A 127 -14.99 4.25 -2.47
CA PRO A 127 -16.39 3.85 -2.47
C PRO A 127 -17.28 4.69 -3.40
N PHE A 128 -18.24 4.05 -4.06
CA PHE A 128 -19.34 4.72 -4.76
C PHE A 128 -20.47 5.10 -3.79
N CYS A 129 -21.33 6.03 -4.22
CA CYS A 129 -22.58 6.30 -3.51
C CYS A 129 -23.51 5.05 -3.57
N PRO A 130 -24.09 4.60 -2.45
CA PRO A 130 -24.94 3.40 -2.44
C PRO A 130 -26.19 3.47 -3.32
N ASN A 131 -26.75 4.68 -3.51
CA ASN A 131 -27.97 4.89 -4.31
C ASN A 131 -27.68 5.23 -5.77
N ASN A 132 -26.43 5.57 -6.11
CA ASN A 132 -26.04 5.90 -7.47
C ASN A 132 -24.59 5.47 -7.68
N SER A 133 -24.38 4.46 -8.51
CA SER A 133 -23.06 3.89 -8.81
C SER A 133 -22.16 4.80 -9.65
N SER A 134 -22.53 6.06 -9.92
CA SER A 134 -21.72 7.00 -10.68
C SER A 134 -20.81 7.90 -9.80
N PRO A 135 -21.32 8.66 -8.80
CA PRO A 135 -20.45 9.54 -8.03
C PRO A 135 -19.66 8.77 -6.96
N LEU A 136 -18.35 8.96 -6.96
CA LEU A 136 -17.46 8.54 -5.88
C LEU A 136 -17.74 9.34 -4.61
N MET A 137 -17.61 8.67 -3.47
CA MET A 137 -17.68 9.32 -2.17
C MET A 137 -16.46 10.22 -1.96
N ARG A 138 -16.67 11.36 -1.28
CA ARG A 138 -15.61 12.33 -1.03
C ARG A 138 -14.79 11.89 0.17
N ARG A 139 -13.46 11.90 0.07
CA ARG A 139 -12.60 11.67 1.22
C ARG A 139 -12.69 12.85 2.19
N GLU A 140 -12.85 12.55 3.47
CA GLU A 140 -12.74 13.49 4.57
C GLU A 140 -11.58 13.03 5.47
N GLY A 141 -10.79 13.99 5.96
CA GLY A 141 -9.69 13.67 6.86
C GLY A 141 -10.20 12.90 8.09
N SER A 142 -9.47 11.87 8.50
CA SER A 142 -9.69 11.25 9.80
C SER A 142 -8.70 11.80 10.81
N LYS A 143 -9.18 12.03 12.03
CA LYS A 143 -8.35 12.39 13.18
C LYS A 143 -8.06 11.19 14.09
N THR A 144 -8.60 10.02 13.78
CA THR A 144 -8.51 8.84 14.65
C THR A 144 -7.53 7.83 14.07
N HIS A 145 -6.48 7.57 14.85
CA HIS A 145 -5.56 6.46 14.63
C HIS A 145 -6.18 5.16 15.14
N LEU A 146 -6.00 4.10 14.38
CA LEU A 146 -6.34 2.75 14.81
C LEU A 146 -5.27 2.21 15.75
N ARG A 147 -5.56 1.09 16.42
CA ARG A 147 -4.59 0.39 17.29
C ARG A 147 -3.32 -0.03 16.53
N CYS A 148 -3.41 -0.19 15.21
CA CYS A 148 -2.30 -0.49 14.30
C CYS A 148 -1.48 0.75 13.87
N GLY A 149 -1.73 1.93 14.44
CA GLY A 149 -1.03 3.18 14.10
C GLY A 149 -1.51 3.87 12.82
N LEU A 150 -2.11 3.12 11.89
CA LEU A 150 -2.65 3.67 10.65
C LEU A 150 -3.92 4.50 10.89
N PRO A 151 -4.08 5.67 10.24
CA PRO A 151 -5.29 6.47 10.34
C PRO A 151 -6.45 5.75 9.63
N THR A 152 -7.65 5.78 10.22
CA THR A 152 -8.86 5.39 9.49
C THR A 152 -9.04 6.29 8.27
N ILE A 153 -9.64 5.78 7.20
CA ILE A 153 -10.02 6.61 6.06
C ILE A 153 -11.53 6.82 6.10
N LYS A 154 -11.97 8.07 6.08
CA LYS A 154 -13.38 8.43 6.14
C LYS A 154 -13.85 8.93 4.78
N TYR A 155 -14.88 8.30 4.25
CA TYR A 155 -15.58 8.75 3.06
C TYR A 155 -16.97 9.27 3.43
N VAL A 156 -17.34 10.41 2.86
CA VAL A 156 -18.62 11.09 3.09
C VAL A 156 -19.36 11.26 1.79
N CYS A 157 -20.67 11.46 1.87
CA CYS A 157 -21.50 11.78 0.71
C CYS A 157 -20.86 12.93 -0.11
N PRO A 158 -20.77 12.79 -1.45
CA PRO A 158 -20.16 13.82 -2.30
C PRO A 158 -20.92 15.16 -2.26
N LYS A 159 -22.24 15.11 -2.02
CA LYS A 159 -23.10 16.29 -1.87
C LYS A 159 -23.22 16.77 -0.42
N MET A 160 -22.43 16.24 0.52
CA MET A 160 -22.37 16.76 1.88
C MET A 160 -21.65 18.10 1.91
N LYS A 161 -22.18 19.08 2.64
CA LYS A 161 -21.53 20.36 2.93
C LYS A 161 -21.51 20.63 4.43
N TRP A 162 -20.56 21.44 4.87
CA TRP A 162 -20.55 21.99 6.22
C TRP A 162 -21.42 23.25 6.24
N GLU A 163 -22.46 23.23 7.07
CA GLU A 163 -23.36 24.34 7.31
C GLU A 163 -22.99 25.01 8.63
N TYR A 164 -22.83 26.33 8.62
CA TYR A 164 -22.61 27.11 9.82
C TYR A 164 -23.92 27.76 10.27
N ASN A 165 -24.35 27.45 11.49
CA ASN A 165 -25.47 28.12 12.11
C ASN A 165 -24.94 29.32 12.91
N LYS A 166 -25.28 30.54 12.48
CA LYS A 166 -24.80 31.78 13.10
C LYS A 166 -25.39 32.02 14.49
N GLU A 167 -26.63 31.61 14.73
CA GLU A 167 -27.33 31.82 16.01
C GLU A 167 -26.71 30.98 17.12
N THR A 168 -26.51 29.69 16.85
CA THR A 168 -25.91 28.75 17.81
C THR A 168 -24.37 28.74 17.75
N LYS A 169 -23.78 29.44 16.77
CA LYS A 169 -22.33 29.42 16.45
C LYS A 169 -21.77 28.02 16.22
N THR A 170 -22.60 27.07 15.78
CA THR A 170 -22.21 25.67 15.56
C THR A 170 -21.99 25.35 14.08
N LYS A 171 -21.16 24.34 13.79
CA LYS A 171 -21.00 23.75 12.46
C LYS A 171 -21.64 22.37 12.44
N ARG A 172 -22.50 22.11 11.45
CA ARG A 172 -23.10 20.79 11.22
C ARG A 172 -22.87 20.34 9.79
N ARG A 173 -23.04 19.05 9.54
CA ARG A 173 -23.00 18.48 8.20
C ARG A 173 -24.43 18.46 7.65
N GLY A 174 -24.61 18.93 6.42
CA GLY A 174 -25.87 18.87 5.68
C GLY A 174 -25.69 18.07 4.39
N CYS A 175 -26.59 17.13 4.13
CA CYS A 175 -26.68 16.39 2.87
C CYS A 175 -27.63 17.11 1.91
N HIS A 176 -27.16 17.45 0.72
CA HIS A 176 -27.97 18.12 -0.31
C HIS A 176 -28.30 17.18 -1.49
N CYS A 177 -28.49 15.89 -1.22
CA CYS A 177 -28.96 14.94 -2.22
C CYS A 177 -30.46 15.11 -2.44
N GLY A 178 -30.89 15.32 -3.70
CA GLY A 178 -32.31 15.30 -4.06
C GLY A 178 -32.98 13.93 -3.83
N ASN A 179 -32.22 12.85 -4.02
CA ASN A 179 -32.62 11.49 -3.64
C ASN A 179 -31.56 10.88 -2.69
N PRO A 180 -31.67 11.08 -1.37
CA PRO A 180 -30.66 10.65 -0.41
C PRO A 180 -30.60 9.12 -0.29
N CYS A 181 -29.38 8.58 -0.21
CA CYS A 181 -29.15 7.13 -0.04
C CYS A 181 -29.39 6.61 1.37
N THR A 182 -29.62 7.49 2.34
CA THR A 182 -29.84 7.17 3.76
C THR A 182 -30.79 8.20 4.37
N SER A 183 -31.50 7.84 5.43
CA SER A 183 -32.30 8.79 6.24
C SER A 183 -31.47 9.80 7.04
N SER A 184 -30.14 9.64 7.10
CA SER A 184 -29.26 10.58 7.81
C SER A 184 -29.23 11.96 7.15
N SER A 185 -29.37 13.00 7.97
CA SER A 185 -29.32 14.42 7.56
C SER A 185 -27.99 14.85 6.96
N TYR A 186 -26.90 14.10 7.20
CA TYR A 186 -25.57 14.34 6.66
C TYR A 186 -25.14 13.30 5.59
N GLY A 187 -26.04 12.40 5.23
CA GLY A 187 -25.82 11.36 4.22
C GLY A 187 -24.96 10.19 4.71
N ARG A 188 -24.70 9.24 3.80
CA ARG A 188 -23.86 8.07 4.10
C ARG A 188 -22.44 8.49 4.47
N ILE A 189 -21.91 7.83 5.49
CA ILE A 189 -20.50 7.86 5.88
C ILE A 189 -19.98 6.43 5.82
N ILE A 190 -18.81 6.24 5.22
CA ILE A 190 -18.11 4.97 5.16
C ILE A 190 -16.77 5.13 5.87
N TYR A 191 -16.51 4.24 6.82
CA TYR A 191 -15.22 4.11 7.47
C TYR A 191 -14.48 2.94 6.86
N VAL A 192 -13.30 3.24 6.34
CA VAL A 192 -12.36 2.27 5.81
C VAL A 192 -11.26 2.06 6.84
N TYR A 193 -10.96 0.79 7.07
CA TYR A 193 -9.97 0.29 8.01
C TYR A 193 -8.80 -0.26 7.19
N PRO A 194 -7.70 0.49 7.00
CA PRO A 194 -6.60 0.09 6.12
C PRO A 194 -6.02 -1.29 6.42
N GLU A 195 -5.97 -1.69 7.69
CA GLU A 195 -5.52 -3.00 8.16
C GLU A 195 -6.29 -4.18 7.57
N LYS A 196 -7.55 -3.97 7.15
CA LYS A 196 -8.34 -5.01 6.48
C LYS A 196 -7.84 -5.29 5.06
N ASN A 197 -7.24 -4.31 4.40
CA ASN A 197 -6.70 -4.45 3.06
C ASN A 197 -5.60 -3.41 2.80
N LEU A 198 -4.38 -3.70 3.24
CA LEU A 198 -3.22 -2.81 3.08
C LEU A 198 -2.84 -2.59 1.60
N ARG A 199 -3.22 -3.51 0.70
CA ARG A 199 -3.08 -3.30 -0.74
C ARG A 199 -3.99 -2.17 -1.21
N ALA A 200 -5.26 -2.17 -0.82
CA ALA A 200 -6.19 -1.09 -1.18
C ALA A 200 -5.80 0.25 -0.53
N TYR A 201 -5.25 0.20 0.69
CA TYR A 201 -4.96 1.39 1.48
C TYR A 201 -3.54 1.35 2.06
N PRO A 202 -2.50 1.61 1.26
CA PRO A 202 -1.10 1.44 1.67
C PRO A 202 -0.58 2.65 2.47
N GLY A 203 -1.36 3.13 3.44
CA GLY A 203 -1.07 4.34 4.22
C GLY A 203 -1.40 5.66 3.51
N THR A 204 -1.74 5.61 2.21
CA THR A 204 -2.25 6.72 1.41
C THR A 204 -3.45 6.29 0.57
N VAL A 205 -4.12 7.25 -0.08
CA VAL A 205 -5.12 6.94 -1.11
C VAL A 205 -4.39 6.57 -2.38
N ARG A 206 -4.83 5.52 -3.06
CA ARG A 206 -4.34 5.18 -4.40
C ARG A 206 -4.54 6.37 -5.36
N ASP A 207 -3.64 6.52 -6.33
CA ASP A 207 -3.63 7.65 -7.28
C ASP A 207 -3.31 9.03 -6.64
N THR A 208 -2.75 9.04 -5.43
CA THR A 208 -2.10 10.25 -4.92
C THR A 208 -0.72 10.39 -5.57
N ALA A 209 -0.40 11.61 -6.00
CA ALA A 209 0.96 11.94 -6.40
C ALA A 209 1.94 11.66 -5.26
N GLU A 210 3.13 11.21 -5.64
CA GLU A 210 4.27 10.93 -4.75
C GLU A 210 4.82 12.21 -4.11
#